data_AF-A9XDE0-F1
#
_entry.id   AF-A9XDE0-F1
#
_cell.length_a   1.000
_cell.length_b   1.000
_cell.length_c   1.000
_cell.angle_alpha   90.00
_cell.angle_beta   90.00
_cell.angle_gamma   90.00
#
_symmetry.space_group_name_H-M   'P 1'
#
loop_
_entity.id
_entity.type
_entity.pdbx_description
1 polymer ?
#
loop_
_entity_poly.entity_id
_entity_poly.type
_entity_poly.pdbx_seq_one_letter_code
_entity_poly.pdbx_strand_id
1 'polypeptide(L)'
;ALVSSIDELAKAIGQRIGQNDLVATADHNGSLLAGAYVISTLITEKLDKLKSEELKDKIEATKKCSEDFTAKLKSEHVTLGVAAGAATDANAKNAILKTDAGDRGVKELKKLIESVEGLAKAAQE
;
A
#
# COMPACT_ATOMS: atom_id res chain seq x y z
N ALA A 1 -11.82 0.32 1.12
CA ALA A 1 -11.72 -0.99 0.42
C ALA A 1 -10.33 -1.21 -0.18
N LEU A 2 -9.90 -0.45 -1.19
CA LEU A 2 -8.58 -0.67 -1.83
C LEU A 2 -7.41 -0.52 -0.85
N VAL A 3 -7.39 0.54 -0.04
CA VAL A 3 -6.35 0.69 1.00
C VAL A 3 -6.34 -0.50 1.98
N SER A 4 -7.52 -0.94 2.41
CA SER A 4 -7.67 -2.13 3.27
C SER A 4 -7.16 -3.42 2.61
N SER A 5 -7.25 -3.54 1.28
CA SER A 5 -6.69 -4.70 0.58
C SER A 5 -5.17 -4.77 0.64
N ILE A 6 -4.48 -3.64 0.81
CA ILE A 6 -3.02 -3.62 1.03
C ILE A 6 -2.70 -4.20 2.43
N ASP A 7 -3.52 -3.93 3.44
CA ASP A 7 -3.39 -4.56 4.77
C ASP A 7 -3.57 -6.08 4.69
N GLU A 8 -4.49 -6.56 3.86
CA GLU A 8 -4.69 -8.00 3.63
C GLU A 8 -3.48 -8.61 2.89
N LEU A 9 -2.92 -7.91 1.89
CA LEU A 9 -1.67 -8.34 1.24
C LEU A 9 -0.50 -8.41 2.24
N ALA A 10 -0.42 -7.49 3.19
CA ALA A 10 0.64 -7.51 4.20
C ALA A 10 0.62 -8.78 5.08
N LYS A 11 -0.52 -9.45 5.22
CA LYS A 11 -0.62 -10.75 5.93
C LYS A 11 0.06 -11.90 5.16
N ALA A 12 0.26 -11.76 3.86
CA ALA A 12 0.92 -12.76 3.01
C ALA A 12 2.44 -12.58 2.92
N ILE A 13 3.03 -11.61 3.64
CA ILE A 13 4.48 -11.42 3.65
C ILE A 13 5.17 -12.65 4.21
N GLY A 14 6.16 -13.15 3.47
CA GLY A 14 6.92 -14.34 3.84
C GLY A 14 6.09 -15.63 3.79
N GLN A 15 5.01 -15.65 2.99
CA GLN A 15 4.09 -16.78 2.88
C GLN A 15 3.93 -17.27 1.43
N ARG A 16 3.58 -18.54 1.30
CA ARG A 16 3.03 -19.14 0.07
C ARG A 16 1.78 -19.93 0.41
N ILE A 17 1.00 -20.25 -0.62
CA ILE A 17 -0.11 -21.20 -0.49
C ILE A 17 0.47 -22.61 -0.21
N GLY A 18 0.09 -23.17 0.93
CA GLY A 18 0.26 -24.58 1.29
C GLY A 18 -1.01 -25.39 0.99
N GLN A 19 -1.01 -26.66 1.39
CA GLN A 19 -2.14 -27.56 1.14
C GLN A 19 -3.43 -27.12 1.83
N ASN A 20 -3.33 -26.56 3.04
CA ASN A 20 -4.49 -26.22 3.88
C ASN A 20 -4.56 -24.73 4.23
N ASP A 21 -3.42 -24.03 4.25
CA ASP A 21 -3.31 -22.63 4.66
C ASP A 21 -2.03 -22.02 4.05
N LEU A 22 -1.78 -20.75 4.33
CA LEU A 22 -0.50 -20.11 4.14
C LEU A 22 0.60 -20.81 4.98
N VAL A 23 1.74 -21.03 4.35
CA VAL A 23 2.93 -21.58 4.99
C VAL A 23 4.12 -20.68 4.70
N ALA A 24 5.07 -20.64 5.65
CA ALA A 24 6.23 -19.79 5.56
C ALA A 24 7.07 -20.06 4.30
N THR A 25 7.39 -18.99 3.56
CA THR A 25 8.42 -18.92 2.52
C THR A 25 9.06 -17.54 2.63
N ALA A 26 10.13 -17.46 3.42
CA ALA A 26 10.75 -16.16 3.72
C ALA A 26 11.33 -15.52 2.45
N ASP A 27 11.34 -14.18 2.45
CA ASP A 27 12.16 -13.34 1.59
C ASP A 27 11.87 -13.42 0.07
N HIS A 28 10.66 -13.83 -0.29
CA HIS A 28 10.19 -13.88 -1.70
C HIS A 28 8.99 -12.97 -1.95
N ASN A 29 9.06 -11.71 -1.51
CA ASN A 29 7.91 -10.78 -1.50
C ASN A 29 7.79 -9.88 -2.73
N GLY A 30 8.67 -10.01 -3.74
CA GLY A 30 8.72 -9.06 -4.86
C GLY A 30 7.42 -8.94 -5.66
N SER A 31 6.75 -10.06 -5.98
CA SER A 31 5.47 -10.04 -6.70
C SER A 31 4.32 -9.52 -5.84
N LEU A 32 4.32 -9.82 -4.53
CA LEU A 32 3.38 -9.27 -3.57
C LEU A 32 3.47 -7.73 -3.50
N LEU A 33 4.69 -7.20 -3.43
CA LEU A 33 4.95 -5.76 -3.44
C LEU A 33 4.57 -5.09 -4.76
N ALA A 34 4.82 -5.76 -5.89
CA ALA A 34 4.34 -5.29 -7.19
C ALA A 34 2.80 -5.20 -7.23
N GLY A 35 2.11 -6.16 -6.64
CA GLY A 35 0.65 -6.12 -6.46
C GLY A 35 0.19 -4.93 -5.61
N ALA A 36 0.85 -4.67 -4.49
CA ALA A 36 0.56 -3.50 -3.65
C ALA A 36 0.79 -2.17 -4.39
N TYR A 37 1.83 -2.08 -5.22
CA TYR A 37 2.09 -0.93 -6.09
C TYR A 37 0.99 -0.72 -7.13
N VAL A 38 0.49 -1.80 -7.78
CA VAL A 38 -0.65 -1.68 -8.71
C VAL A 38 -1.90 -1.15 -8.00
N ILE A 39 -2.16 -1.61 -6.78
CA ILE A 39 -3.29 -1.12 -5.98
C ILE A 39 -3.09 0.35 -5.61
N SER A 40 -1.87 0.79 -5.26
CA SER A 40 -1.59 2.20 -4.95
C SER A 40 -1.82 3.12 -6.16
N THR A 41 -1.41 2.68 -7.36
CA THR A 41 -1.72 3.42 -8.60
C THR A 41 -3.23 3.47 -8.85
N LEU A 42 -3.94 2.36 -8.62
CA LEU A 42 -5.39 2.30 -8.81
C LEU A 42 -6.15 3.21 -7.83
N ILE A 43 -5.68 3.34 -6.59
CA ILE A 43 -6.26 4.28 -5.61
C ILE A 43 -6.19 5.71 -6.16
N THR A 44 -5.03 6.11 -6.68
CA THR A 44 -4.83 7.44 -7.29
C THR A 44 -5.79 7.66 -8.46
N GLU A 45 -5.90 6.70 -9.38
CA GLU A 45 -6.84 6.79 -10.51
C GLU A 45 -8.31 6.89 -10.08
N LYS A 46 -8.68 6.25 -8.97
CA LYS A 46 -10.06 6.33 -8.44
C LYS A 46 -10.33 7.68 -7.80
N LEU A 47 -9.36 8.24 -7.07
CA LEU A 47 -9.46 9.58 -6.50
C LEU A 47 -9.55 10.65 -7.60
N ASP A 48 -8.81 10.50 -8.69
CA ASP A 48 -8.90 11.39 -9.86
C ASP A 48 -10.28 11.43 -10.51
N LYS A 49 -10.99 10.30 -10.45
CA LYS A 49 -12.35 10.16 -11.00
C LYS A 49 -13.43 10.59 -10.02
N LEU A 50 -13.09 10.79 -8.74
CA LEU A 50 -14.03 11.20 -7.71
C LEU A 50 -14.24 12.71 -7.80
N LYS A 51 -15.47 13.12 -8.16
CA LYS A 51 -15.86 14.53 -8.27
C LYS A 51 -16.82 14.90 -7.15
N SER A 52 -16.42 15.84 -6.30
CA SER A 52 -17.27 16.50 -5.30
C SER A 52 -16.72 17.91 -5.09
N GLU A 53 -17.57 18.93 -5.20
CA GLU A 53 -17.17 20.32 -4.96
C GLU A 53 -16.90 20.56 -3.47
N GLU A 54 -17.77 20.01 -2.61
CA GLU A 54 -17.68 20.14 -1.16
C GLU A 54 -16.46 19.41 -0.58
N LEU A 55 -16.10 18.25 -1.14
CA LEU A 55 -14.99 17.43 -0.65
C LEU A 55 -13.71 17.62 -1.46
N LYS A 56 -13.65 18.60 -2.37
CA LYS A 56 -12.55 18.76 -3.33
C LYS A 56 -11.18 18.78 -2.66
N ASP A 57 -11.03 19.60 -1.61
CA ASP A 57 -9.75 19.75 -0.91
C ASP A 57 -9.33 18.46 -0.20
N LYS A 58 -10.29 17.72 0.36
CA LYS A 58 -10.03 16.41 0.99
C LYS A 58 -9.63 15.37 -0.05
N ILE A 59 -10.32 15.33 -1.19
CA ILE A 59 -9.99 14.43 -2.31
C ILE A 59 -8.57 14.72 -2.80
N GLU A 60 -8.20 15.98 -2.98
CA GLU A 60 -6.86 16.38 -3.42
C GLU A 60 -5.78 16.02 -2.38
N ALA A 61 -6.05 16.24 -1.09
CA ALA A 61 -5.14 15.83 -0.02
C ALA A 61 -4.96 14.30 0.02
N THR A 62 -6.04 13.52 -0.08
CA THR A 62 -5.97 12.06 -0.13
C THR A 62 -5.24 11.57 -1.37
N LYS A 63 -5.46 12.22 -2.53
CA LYS A 63 -4.75 11.91 -3.76
C LYS A 63 -3.25 12.11 -3.59
N LYS A 64 -2.83 13.24 -3.00
CA LYS A 64 -1.42 13.50 -2.72
C LYS A 64 -0.80 12.42 -1.84
N CYS A 65 -1.48 11.96 -0.79
CA CYS A 65 -1.00 10.85 0.02
C CYS A 65 -0.84 9.54 -0.78
N SER A 66 -1.73 9.28 -1.74
CA SER A 66 -1.65 8.11 -2.62
C SER A 66 -0.46 8.20 -3.60
N GLU A 67 -0.23 9.38 -4.15
CA GLU A 67 0.92 9.68 -5.00
C GLU A 67 2.24 9.55 -4.22
N ASP A 68 2.31 10.12 -3.02
CA ASP A 68 3.49 10.03 -2.14
C ASP A 68 3.83 8.57 -1.79
N PHE A 69 2.82 7.76 -1.45
CA PHE A 69 3.01 6.34 -1.18
C PHE A 69 3.54 5.59 -2.41
N THR A 70 2.91 5.79 -3.57
CA THR A 70 3.33 5.17 -4.83
C THR A 70 4.75 5.59 -5.22
N ALA A 71 5.07 6.87 -5.07
CA ALA A 71 6.38 7.43 -5.35
C ALA A 71 7.46 6.86 -4.41
N LYS A 72 7.13 6.69 -3.12
CA LYS A 72 8.04 6.09 -2.15
C LYS A 72 8.36 4.63 -2.52
N LEU A 73 7.35 3.80 -2.79
CA LEU A 73 7.57 2.42 -3.25
C LEU A 73 8.47 2.36 -4.51
N LYS A 74 8.23 3.26 -5.47
CA LYS A 74 9.04 3.36 -6.69
C LYS A 74 10.48 3.79 -6.40
N SER A 75 10.68 4.74 -5.51
CA SER A 75 12.03 5.20 -5.13
C SER A 75 12.86 4.11 -4.46
N GLU A 76 12.18 3.17 -3.78
CA GLU A 76 12.78 2.03 -3.10
C GLU A 76 12.95 0.79 -4.01
N HIS A 77 12.84 0.93 -5.34
CA HIS A 77 12.85 -0.19 -6.28
C HIS A 77 14.08 -1.11 -6.17
N VAL A 78 15.25 -0.59 -5.79
CA VAL A 78 16.47 -1.40 -5.59
C VAL A 78 16.26 -2.41 -4.46
N THR A 79 15.44 -2.08 -3.47
CA THR A 79 15.19 -2.92 -2.29
C THR A 79 13.88 -3.71 -2.39
N LEU A 80 12.84 -3.11 -2.98
CA LEU A 80 11.51 -3.72 -3.08
C LEU A 80 11.31 -4.51 -4.38
N GLY A 81 12.06 -4.16 -5.44
CA GLY A 81 12.02 -4.78 -6.76
C GLY A 81 13.24 -5.64 -7.06
N VAL A 82 13.82 -6.28 -6.04
CA VAL A 82 14.99 -7.16 -6.19
C VAL A 82 14.67 -8.30 -7.16
N ALA A 83 15.65 -8.65 -8.00
CA ALA A 83 15.54 -9.73 -8.97
C ALA A 83 15.13 -11.06 -8.31
N ALA A 84 14.52 -11.95 -9.11
CA ALA A 84 13.96 -13.23 -8.64
C ALA A 84 12.93 -13.09 -7.49
N GLY A 85 12.39 -11.89 -7.28
CA GLY A 85 11.40 -11.62 -6.22
C GLY A 85 11.98 -11.63 -4.81
N ALA A 86 13.31 -11.55 -4.65
CA ALA A 86 14.03 -11.75 -3.39
C ALA A 86 13.94 -10.56 -2.40
N ALA A 87 12.83 -9.81 -2.43
CA ALA A 87 12.58 -8.76 -1.44
C ALA A 87 12.30 -9.41 -0.07
N THR A 88 13.14 -9.06 0.92
CA THR A 88 13.07 -9.65 2.25
C THR A 88 11.77 -9.34 2.97
N ASP A 89 11.38 -10.19 3.93
CA ASP A 89 10.20 -9.96 4.76
C ASP A 89 10.29 -8.64 5.51
N ALA A 90 11.49 -8.30 6.01
CA ALA A 90 11.74 -7.02 6.67
C ALA A 90 11.47 -5.85 5.73
N ASN A 91 12.01 -5.88 4.50
CA ASN A 91 11.81 -4.81 3.53
C ASN A 91 10.34 -4.70 3.11
N ALA A 92 9.65 -5.82 2.94
CA ALA A 92 8.22 -5.83 2.64
C ALA A 92 7.38 -5.23 3.78
N LYS A 93 7.69 -5.55 5.05
CA LYS A 93 7.03 -4.96 6.22
C LYS A 93 7.24 -3.45 6.30
N ASN A 94 8.48 -2.99 6.07
CA ASN A 94 8.84 -1.57 6.02
C ASN A 94 8.09 -0.79 4.92
N ALA A 95 7.52 -1.50 3.92
CA ALA A 95 6.79 -0.90 2.81
C ALA A 95 5.26 -0.93 3.01
N ILE A 96 4.68 -2.06 3.42
CA ILE A 96 3.22 -2.25 3.38
C ILE A 96 2.57 -2.76 4.68
N LEU A 97 3.33 -3.08 5.73
CA LEU A 97 2.74 -3.50 7.00
C LEU A 97 2.49 -2.28 7.90
N LYS A 98 1.24 -1.83 8.03
CA LYS A 98 0.90 -0.63 8.80
C LYS A 98 1.32 -0.63 10.29
N THR A 99 1.64 -1.78 10.89
CA THR A 99 2.16 -1.83 12.27
C THR A 99 3.68 -1.66 12.35
N ASP A 100 4.37 -1.67 11.22
CA ASP A 100 5.82 -1.47 11.12
C ASP A 100 6.19 0.02 11.26
N ALA A 101 7.44 0.31 11.62
CA ALA A 101 7.97 1.65 11.85
C ALA A 101 9.01 2.09 10.78
N GLY A 102 9.12 1.31 9.72
CA GLY A 102 10.02 1.51 8.60
C GLY A 102 9.86 2.82 7.84
N ASP A 103 10.74 2.99 6.86
CA ASP A 103 10.77 4.18 5.99
C ASP A 103 10.83 3.79 4.51
N ARG A 104 10.14 2.72 4.10
CA ARG A 104 10.11 2.27 2.69
C ARG A 104 8.72 2.35 2.06
N GLY A 105 7.82 3.10 2.68
CA GLY A 105 6.43 3.27 2.24
C GLY A 105 5.41 3.18 3.37
N VAL A 106 5.74 2.51 4.49
CA VAL A 106 4.76 2.32 5.58
C VAL A 106 4.28 3.64 6.20
N LYS A 107 5.13 4.68 6.24
CA LYS A 107 4.74 6.00 6.74
C LYS A 107 3.74 6.69 5.82
N GLU A 108 3.97 6.62 4.51
CA GLU A 108 3.07 7.15 3.49
C GLU A 108 1.76 6.35 3.45
N LEU A 109 1.83 5.02 3.62
CA LEU A 109 0.66 4.16 3.72
C LEU A 109 -0.22 4.53 4.92
N LYS A 110 0.37 4.78 6.10
CA LYS A 110 -0.38 5.24 7.28
C LYS A 110 -1.09 6.56 7.01
N LYS A 111 -0.41 7.54 6.43
CA LYS A 111 -1.01 8.82 6.05
C LYS A 111 -2.13 8.65 5.03
N LEU A 112 -1.96 7.75 4.05
CA LEU A 112 -2.99 7.42 3.08
C LEU A 112 -4.22 6.78 3.74
N ILE A 113 -4.02 5.84 4.67
CA ILE A 113 -5.10 5.23 5.47
C ILE A 113 -5.88 6.32 6.21
N GLU A 114 -5.19 7.15 6.99
CA GLU A 114 -5.80 8.23 7.77
C GLU A 114 -6.56 9.23 6.89
N SER A 115 -5.99 9.60 5.74
CA SER A 115 -6.62 10.51 4.78
C SER A 115 -7.87 9.91 4.14
N VAL A 116 -7.83 8.63 3.76
CA VAL A 116 -9.01 7.91 3.23
C VAL A 116 -10.10 7.78 4.29
N GLU A 117 -9.75 7.50 5.55
CA GLU A 117 -10.72 7.47 6.65
C GLU A 117 -11.37 8.84 6.88
N GLY A 118 -10.59 9.92 6.83
CA GLY A 118 -11.08 11.28 6.95
C GLY A 118 -11.99 11.71 5.79
N LEU A 119 -11.67 11.29 4.57
CA LEU A 119 -12.53 11.51 3.39
C LEU A 119 -13.82 10.70 3.48
N ALA A 120 -13.74 9.44 3.90
CA ALA A 120 -14.91 8.57 4.03
C ALA A 120 -15.89 9.09 5.09
N LYS A 121 -15.40 9.59 6.23
CA LYS A 121 -16.24 10.22 7.26
C LYS A 121 -16.93 11.48 6.73
N ALA A 122 -16.19 12.36 6.06
CA ALA A 122 -16.75 13.59 5.51
C ALA A 122 -17.78 13.33 4.38
N ALA A 123 -17.70 12.20 3.69
CA ALA A 123 -18.69 11.81 2.68
C ALA A 123 -19.97 11.18 3.29
N GLN A 124 -19.98 10.89 4.59
CA GLN A 124 -21.12 10.33 5.31
C GLN A 124 -21.91 11.39 6.11
N GLU A 125 -21.34 12.59 6.26
CA GLU A 125 -21.98 13.78 6.84
C GLU A 125 -22.89 14.44 5.81
#